data_AF-Q32L59-F1
#
_entry.id   AF-Q32L59-F1
#
_cell.length_a   1.000
_cell.length_b   1.000
_cell.length_c   1.000
_cell.angle_alpha   90.00
_cell.angle_beta   90.00
_cell.angle_gamma   90.00
#
_symmetry.space_group_name_H-M   'P 1'
#
loop_
_entity.id
_entity.type
_entity.pdbx_description
1 polymer ?
#
loop_
_entity_poly.entity_id
_entity_poly.type
_entity_poly.pdbx_seq_one_letter_code
_entity_poly.pdbx_strand_id
1 'polypeptide(L)'
;MEEAGQDPLDDVRDVMEIPKLEITKQNLDSLNSDLEKDLQRMDEANQVLLKKIQEKEETIQSLERDITLSVRQAREREELDHRTAEKEAALRDLELETAKLEKNKEILSRSVVEVQKEISRKFKNVSLDKEALKQMLAELKVKLQKSTESCASQEKELVKIESDYQSVYQLCEDQAHYIKKYQEILRQMEKEKEMLLLEKEVQRWRSSIQSAKTRPGADCGSDHELLIAKFRLKLKKVGKTTRPFRCKAQNNATQIVKPGSTLVETIQSNMEKTIVKKQKRIFWYRHFRYFIFVVMIFFRLLGYVLFYLQYINPDLLVDALPMVMSRETLTRLRDALFPFLTLEVEEVLPH
;
A
#
# COMPACT_ATOMS: atom_id res chain seq x y z
N MET A 1 -57.26 -8.74 72.91
CA MET A 1 -57.22 -10.11 73.47
C MET A 1 -56.57 -11.01 72.44
N GLU A 2 -55.33 -11.41 72.70
CA GLU A 2 -54.83 -12.80 72.63
C GLU A 2 -53.40 -12.73 73.20
N GLU A 3 -53.22 -13.25 74.42
CA GLU A 3 -51.93 -13.32 75.11
C GLU A 3 -51.49 -14.78 75.01
N ALA A 4 -50.47 -15.02 74.19
CA ALA A 4 -50.03 -16.36 73.82
C ALA A 4 -49.33 -17.05 75.01
N GLY A 5 -49.78 -18.26 75.36
CA GLY A 5 -49.10 -19.13 76.31
C GLY A 5 -47.85 -19.74 75.69
N GLN A 6 -46.71 -19.53 76.36
CA GLN A 6 -45.40 -20.13 76.04
C GLN A 6 -45.30 -21.52 76.70
N ASP A 7 -44.95 -22.57 75.94
CA ASP A 7 -44.82 -23.95 76.42
C ASP A 7 -43.43 -24.20 77.06
N PRO A 8 -43.32 -24.74 78.29
CA PRO A 8 -42.06 -25.04 78.97
C PRO A 8 -41.09 -25.99 78.25
N LEU A 9 -41.55 -26.73 77.23
CA LEU A 9 -40.68 -27.60 76.43
C LEU A 9 -39.77 -26.83 75.46
N ASP A 10 -40.12 -25.58 75.10
CA ASP A 10 -39.26 -24.74 74.25
C ASP A 10 -38.00 -24.29 75.01
N ASP A 11 -38.12 -23.96 76.31
CA ASP A 11 -37.02 -23.39 77.11
C ASP A 11 -35.81 -24.34 77.27
N VAL A 12 -36.04 -25.64 77.51
CA VAL A 12 -34.94 -26.62 77.62
C VAL A 12 -34.28 -26.90 76.27
N ARG A 13 -35.06 -26.83 75.18
CA ARG A 13 -34.55 -27.02 73.82
C ARG A 13 -33.65 -25.84 73.42
N ASP A 14 -34.10 -24.62 73.71
CA ASP A 14 -33.36 -23.38 73.48
C ASP A 14 -32.00 -23.37 74.22
N VAL A 15 -31.96 -23.82 75.48
CA VAL A 15 -30.72 -23.83 76.28
C VAL A 15 -29.64 -24.76 75.72
N MET A 16 -29.99 -25.91 75.13
CA MET A 16 -29.00 -26.79 74.46
C MET A 16 -28.67 -26.34 73.03
N GLU A 17 -29.57 -25.62 72.38
CA GLU A 17 -29.35 -25.07 71.04
C GLU A 17 -28.39 -23.88 71.06
N ILE A 18 -28.42 -23.03 72.10
CA ILE A 18 -27.53 -21.87 72.22
C ILE A 18 -26.03 -22.25 72.12
N PRO A 19 -25.47 -23.23 72.87
CA PRO A 19 -24.07 -23.62 72.73
C PRO A 19 -23.73 -24.22 71.36
N LYS A 20 -24.67 -24.98 70.75
CA LYS A 20 -24.48 -25.53 69.40
C LYS A 20 -24.42 -24.41 68.36
N LEU A 21 -25.29 -23.42 68.49
CA LEU A 21 -25.32 -22.22 67.64
C LEU A 21 -24.04 -21.39 67.83
N GLU A 22 -23.54 -21.25 69.06
CA GLU A 22 -22.28 -20.53 69.34
C GLU A 22 -21.07 -21.24 68.71
N ILE A 23 -20.96 -22.56 68.85
CA ILE A 23 -19.91 -23.35 68.17
C ILE A 23 -20.05 -23.21 66.64
N THR A 24 -21.28 -23.28 66.11
CA THR A 24 -21.54 -23.13 64.67
C THR A 24 -21.16 -21.75 64.17
N LYS A 25 -21.44 -20.69 64.94
CA LYS A 25 -21.04 -19.31 64.64
C LYS A 25 -19.52 -19.16 64.60
N GLN A 26 -18.80 -19.69 65.60
CA GLN A 26 -17.33 -19.67 65.61
C GLN A 26 -16.72 -20.44 64.42
N ASN A 27 -17.36 -21.54 64.00
CA ASN A 27 -16.97 -22.27 62.79
C ASN A 27 -17.21 -21.44 61.51
N LEU A 28 -18.32 -20.70 61.44
CA LEU A 28 -18.60 -19.80 60.32
C LEU A 28 -17.63 -18.61 60.29
N ASP A 29 -17.30 -18.03 61.45
CA ASP A 29 -16.36 -16.91 61.56
C ASP A 29 -14.94 -17.33 61.14
N SER A 30 -14.48 -18.52 61.55
CA SER A 30 -13.18 -19.05 61.12
C SER A 30 -13.16 -19.35 59.62
N LEU A 31 -14.21 -19.96 59.07
CA LEU A 31 -14.34 -20.21 57.62
C LEU A 31 -14.38 -18.92 56.80
N ASN A 32 -15.13 -17.90 57.26
CA ASN A 32 -15.18 -16.59 56.61
C ASN A 32 -13.81 -15.90 56.63
N SER A 33 -13.07 -15.99 57.75
CA SER A 33 -11.71 -15.44 57.85
C SER A 33 -10.74 -16.12 56.88
N ASP A 34 -10.83 -17.44 56.71
CA ASP A 34 -9.98 -18.16 55.76
C ASP A 34 -10.36 -17.85 54.30
N LEU A 35 -11.66 -17.69 54.01
CA LEU A 35 -12.14 -17.26 52.70
C LEU A 35 -11.65 -15.85 52.35
N GLU A 36 -11.66 -14.92 53.31
CA GLU A 36 -11.15 -13.55 53.11
C GLU A 36 -9.64 -13.56 52.79
N LYS A 37 -8.86 -14.38 53.49
CA LYS A 37 -7.43 -14.58 53.16
C LYS A 37 -7.22 -15.20 51.78
N ASP A 38 -8.07 -16.13 51.36
CA ASP A 38 -8.01 -16.73 50.02
C ASP A 38 -8.32 -15.70 48.93
N LEU A 39 -9.34 -14.86 49.14
CA LEU A 39 -9.68 -13.76 48.23
C LEU A 39 -8.53 -12.76 48.11
N GLN A 40 -7.94 -12.36 49.24
CA GLN A 40 -6.78 -11.46 49.23
C GLN A 40 -5.59 -12.06 48.47
N ARG A 41 -5.26 -13.34 48.72
CA ARG A 41 -4.19 -14.04 48.00
C ARG A 41 -4.46 -14.09 46.49
N MET A 42 -5.71 -14.31 46.10
CA MET A 42 -6.12 -14.32 44.70
C MET A 42 -6.00 -12.92 44.06
N ASP A 43 -6.38 -11.87 44.78
CA ASP A 43 -6.24 -10.49 44.31
C ASP A 43 -4.78 -10.09 44.13
N GLU A 44 -3.90 -10.46 45.05
CA GLU A 44 -2.45 -10.25 44.93
C GLU A 44 -1.87 -10.98 43.71
N ALA A 45 -2.26 -12.24 43.49
CA ALA A 45 -1.84 -13.01 42.31
C ALA A 45 -2.35 -12.39 41.01
N ASN A 46 -3.60 -11.92 40.97
CA ASN A 46 -4.18 -11.24 39.82
C ASN A 46 -3.46 -9.92 39.51
N GLN A 47 -3.08 -9.14 40.54
CA GLN A 47 -2.28 -7.92 40.35
C GLN A 47 -0.91 -8.22 39.74
N VAL A 48 -0.23 -9.28 40.18
CA VAL A 48 1.05 -9.71 39.60
C VAL A 48 0.88 -10.15 38.14
N LEU A 49 -0.19 -10.88 37.82
CA LEU A 49 -0.50 -11.27 36.44
C LEU A 49 -0.80 -10.07 35.55
N LEU A 50 -1.56 -9.08 36.05
CA LEU A 50 -1.86 -7.86 35.31
C LEU A 50 -0.58 -7.08 34.97
N LYS A 51 0.37 -6.96 35.90
CA LYS A 51 1.68 -6.33 35.62
C LYS A 51 2.44 -7.08 34.53
N LYS A 52 2.51 -8.41 34.60
CA LYS A 52 3.15 -9.23 33.56
C LYS A 52 2.48 -9.09 32.19
N ILE A 53 1.15 -8.99 32.15
CA ILE A 53 0.39 -8.77 30.91
C ILE A 53 0.74 -7.39 30.33
N GLN A 54 0.81 -6.35 31.16
CA GLN A 54 1.19 -5.00 30.73
C GLN A 54 2.62 -4.96 30.16
N GLU A 55 3.59 -5.56 30.85
CA GLU A 55 4.98 -5.66 30.36
C GLU A 55 5.04 -6.39 29.01
N LYS A 56 4.30 -7.50 28.85
CA LYS A 56 4.23 -8.24 27.59
C LYS A 56 3.59 -7.40 26.48
N GLU A 57 2.52 -6.67 26.78
CA GLU A 57 1.85 -5.78 25.85
C GLU A 57 2.81 -4.68 25.35
N GLU A 58 3.60 -4.08 26.24
CA GLU A 58 4.63 -3.09 25.86
C GLU A 58 5.71 -3.70 24.94
N THR A 59 6.16 -4.93 25.22
CA THR A 59 7.12 -5.63 24.34
C THR A 59 6.52 -5.94 22.97
N ILE A 60 5.27 -6.38 22.90
CA ILE A 60 4.57 -6.64 21.63
C ILE A 60 4.46 -5.34 20.82
N GLN A 61 4.05 -4.24 21.45
CA GLN A 61 3.96 -2.94 20.79
C GLN A 61 5.33 -2.44 20.28
N SER A 62 6.42 -2.74 20.99
CA SER A 62 7.77 -2.42 20.52
C SER A 62 8.16 -3.22 19.27
N LEU A 63 7.87 -4.52 19.26
CA LEU A 63 8.13 -5.40 18.12
C LEU A 63 7.26 -5.05 16.91
N GLU A 64 6.00 -4.68 17.13
CA GLU A 64 5.10 -4.23 16.06
C GLU A 64 5.61 -2.95 15.37
N ARG A 65 6.17 -2.02 16.16
CA ARG A 65 6.84 -0.81 15.61
C ARG A 65 8.06 -1.19 14.77
N ASP A 66 8.90 -2.10 15.26
CA ASP A 66 10.11 -2.54 14.55
C ASP A 66 9.78 -3.30 13.25
N ILE A 67 8.74 -4.15 13.27
CA ILE A 67 8.23 -4.83 12.07
C ILE A 67 7.70 -3.80 11.07
N THR A 68 6.96 -2.80 11.53
CA THR A 68 6.42 -1.73 10.65
C THR A 68 7.55 -0.95 9.97
N LEU A 69 8.63 -0.63 10.69
CA LEU A 69 9.81 0.01 10.13
C LEU A 69 10.54 -0.91 9.14
N SER A 70 10.71 -2.18 9.49
CA SER A 70 11.36 -3.18 8.62
C SER A 70 10.60 -3.39 7.32
N VAL A 71 9.26 -3.44 7.37
CA VAL A 71 8.40 -3.54 6.18
C VAL A 71 8.52 -2.28 5.29
N ARG A 72 8.63 -1.09 5.89
CA ARG A 72 8.86 0.15 5.12
C ARG A 72 10.22 0.12 4.42
N GLN A 73 11.29 -0.25 5.13
CA GLN A 73 12.63 -0.36 4.56
C GLN A 73 12.71 -1.44 3.47
N ALA A 74 12.01 -2.56 3.63
CA ALA A 74 11.93 -3.60 2.60
C ALA A 74 11.29 -3.07 1.30
N ARG A 75 10.22 -2.27 1.40
CA ARG A 75 9.61 -1.62 0.22
C ARG A 75 10.53 -0.61 -0.44
N GLU A 76 11.24 0.21 0.34
CA GLU A 76 12.22 1.15 -0.18
C GLU A 76 13.36 0.41 -0.91
N ARG A 77 13.79 -0.74 -0.40
CA ARG A 77 14.77 -1.61 -1.06
C ARG A 77 14.25 -2.16 -2.38
N GLU A 78 13.02 -2.66 -2.43
CA GLU A 78 12.39 -3.12 -3.68
C GLU A 78 12.32 -2.01 -4.75
N GLU A 79 12.00 -0.78 -4.35
CA GLU A 79 11.98 0.37 -5.28
C GLU A 79 13.38 0.71 -5.81
N LEU A 80 14.41 0.63 -4.97
CA LEU A 80 15.81 0.83 -5.37
C LEU A 80 16.30 -0.29 -6.30
N ASP A 81 15.93 -1.54 -6.02
CA ASP A 81 16.27 -2.68 -6.87
C ASP A 81 15.63 -2.54 -8.26
N HIS A 82 14.38 -2.08 -8.33
CA HIS A 82 13.71 -1.80 -9.60
C HIS A 82 14.41 -0.69 -10.40
N ARG A 83 14.74 0.43 -9.76
CA ARG A 83 15.50 1.53 -10.40
C ARG A 83 16.89 1.08 -10.84
N THR A 84 17.55 0.21 -10.07
CA THR A 84 18.87 -0.34 -10.42
C THR A 84 18.75 -1.19 -11.68
N ALA A 85 17.76 -2.06 -11.77
CA ALA A 85 17.50 -2.87 -12.98
C ALA A 85 17.20 -2.00 -14.22
N GLU A 86 16.43 -0.91 -14.07
CA GLU A 86 16.20 0.05 -15.16
C GLU A 86 17.51 0.72 -15.63
N LYS A 87 18.37 1.10 -14.69
CA LYS A 87 19.68 1.70 -14.99
C LYS A 87 20.64 0.69 -15.65
N GLU A 88 20.65 -0.55 -15.20
CA GLU A 88 21.41 -1.62 -15.83
C GLU A 88 20.94 -1.88 -17.26
N ALA A 89 19.62 -1.86 -17.53
CA ALA A 89 19.09 -2.02 -18.87
C ALA A 89 19.51 -0.87 -19.80
N ALA A 90 19.44 0.38 -19.33
CA ALA A 90 19.91 1.55 -20.08
C ALA A 90 21.42 1.50 -20.34
N LEU A 91 22.20 0.99 -19.38
CA LEU A 91 23.65 0.82 -19.54
C LEU A 91 23.98 -0.22 -20.61
N ARG A 92 23.25 -1.35 -20.66
CA ARG A 92 23.41 -2.36 -21.73
C ARG A 92 23.09 -1.80 -23.12
N ASP A 93 22.09 -0.94 -23.24
CA ASP A 93 21.74 -0.28 -24.50
C ASP A 93 22.86 0.68 -24.96
N LEU A 94 23.37 1.49 -24.02
CA LEU A 94 24.52 2.37 -24.27
C LEU A 94 25.77 1.57 -24.67
N GLU A 95 26.07 0.46 -24.00
CA GLU A 95 27.17 -0.44 -24.38
C GLU A 95 27.02 -0.94 -25.82
N LEU A 96 25.82 -1.34 -26.22
CA LEU A 96 25.54 -1.80 -27.58
C LEU A 96 25.72 -0.69 -28.63
N GLU A 97 25.30 0.54 -28.32
CA GLU A 97 25.54 1.70 -29.20
C GLU A 97 27.02 2.08 -29.27
N THR A 98 27.76 2.01 -28.16
CA THR A 98 29.21 2.26 -28.18
C THR A 98 29.97 1.22 -29.01
N ALA A 99 29.58 -0.06 -28.95
CA ALA A 99 30.14 -1.11 -29.78
C ALA A 99 29.86 -0.90 -31.28
N LYS A 100 28.66 -0.43 -31.64
CA LYS A 100 28.33 -0.04 -33.02
C LYS A 100 29.19 1.13 -33.49
N LEU A 101 29.34 2.16 -32.66
CA LEU A 101 30.14 3.34 -32.97
C LEU A 101 31.61 2.97 -33.18
N GLU A 102 32.14 2.06 -32.36
CA GLU A 102 33.51 1.55 -32.47
C GLU A 102 33.74 0.77 -33.77
N LYS A 103 32.80 -0.11 -34.15
CA LYS A 103 32.84 -0.81 -35.45
C LYS A 103 32.81 0.17 -36.63
N ASN A 104 31.95 1.19 -36.57
CA ASN A 104 31.88 2.23 -37.61
C ASN A 104 33.18 3.03 -37.70
N LYS A 105 33.79 3.37 -36.55
CA LYS A 105 35.10 4.02 -36.48
C LYS A 105 36.19 3.16 -37.12
N GLU A 106 36.17 1.84 -36.90
CA GLU A 106 37.13 0.92 -37.52
C GLU A 106 36.95 0.83 -39.05
N ILE A 107 35.70 0.75 -39.54
CA ILE A 107 35.39 0.78 -40.97
C ILE A 107 35.89 2.09 -41.61
N LEU A 108 35.63 3.23 -40.96
CA LEU A 108 36.09 4.53 -41.43
C LEU A 108 37.62 4.62 -41.46
N SER A 109 38.30 4.12 -40.42
CA SER A 109 39.77 4.06 -40.35
C SER A 109 40.37 3.24 -41.50
N ARG A 110 39.80 2.07 -41.80
CA ARG A 110 40.22 1.23 -42.95
C ARG A 110 40.03 1.96 -44.28
N SER A 111 38.87 2.61 -44.47
CA SER A 111 38.58 3.40 -45.68
C SER A 111 39.56 4.57 -45.85
N VAL A 112 39.88 5.28 -44.76
CA VAL A 112 40.88 6.37 -44.78
C VAL A 112 42.26 5.84 -45.19
N VAL A 113 42.71 4.70 -44.65
CA VAL A 113 43.99 4.09 -45.02
C VAL A 113 44.01 3.63 -46.49
N GLU A 114 42.89 3.10 -46.99
CA GLU A 114 42.76 2.68 -48.39
C GLU A 114 42.82 3.87 -49.36
N VAL A 115 42.09 4.95 -49.05
CA VAL A 115 42.16 6.21 -49.79
C VAL A 115 43.57 6.80 -49.74
N GLN A 116 44.24 6.76 -48.58
CA GLN A 116 45.62 7.23 -48.43
C GLN A 116 46.61 6.41 -49.29
N LYS A 117 46.41 5.09 -49.42
CA LYS A 117 47.20 4.21 -50.31
C LYS A 117 46.93 4.51 -51.79
N GLU A 118 45.67 4.70 -52.19
CA GLU A 118 45.29 5.08 -53.56
C GLU A 118 45.90 6.43 -53.97
N ILE A 119 45.85 7.43 -53.09
CA ILE A 119 46.51 8.73 -53.30
C ILE A 119 48.02 8.54 -53.44
N SER A 120 48.64 7.78 -52.54
CA SER A 120 50.10 7.53 -52.59
C SER A 120 50.55 6.81 -53.86
N ARG A 121 49.77 5.84 -54.36
CA ARG A 121 50.05 5.16 -55.65
C ARG A 121 49.93 6.11 -56.83
N LYS A 122 48.86 6.92 -56.87
CA LYS A 122 48.67 7.94 -57.92
C LYS A 122 49.81 8.96 -57.94
N PHE A 123 50.30 9.37 -56.76
CA PHE A 123 51.43 10.28 -56.65
C PHE A 123 52.78 9.67 -57.05
N LYS A 124 52.98 8.35 -56.89
CA LYS A 124 54.21 7.67 -57.35
C LYS A 124 54.23 7.44 -58.85
N ASN A 125 53.08 7.21 -59.47
CA ASN A 125 52.99 6.76 -60.87
C ASN A 125 52.85 7.89 -61.89
N VAL A 126 52.71 9.13 -61.45
CA VAL A 126 52.42 10.21 -62.38
C VAL A 126 53.38 11.36 -62.10
N SER A 127 54.28 11.59 -63.05
CA SER A 127 55.00 12.85 -63.22
C SER A 127 53.96 13.92 -63.54
N LEU A 128 53.31 14.44 -62.50
CA LEU A 128 52.12 15.27 -62.61
C LEU A 128 52.49 16.72 -62.83
N ASP A 129 51.78 17.27 -63.80
CA ASP A 129 51.76 18.68 -64.14
C ASP A 129 51.52 19.54 -62.89
N LYS A 130 52.44 20.48 -62.65
CA LYS A 130 52.51 21.34 -61.46
C LYS A 130 51.20 22.10 -61.22
N GLU A 131 50.42 22.33 -62.28
CA GLU A 131 49.15 23.04 -62.22
C GLU A 131 48.01 22.20 -61.62
N ALA A 132 47.93 20.91 -61.94
CA ALA A 132 46.94 20.00 -61.35
C ALA A 132 47.12 19.88 -59.83
N LEU A 133 48.37 19.89 -59.35
CA LEU A 133 48.68 19.88 -57.92
C LEU A 133 48.25 21.18 -57.22
N LYS A 134 48.45 22.35 -57.85
CA LYS A 134 47.97 23.62 -57.30
C LYS A 134 46.44 23.67 -57.19
N GLN A 135 45.74 23.19 -58.22
CA GLN A 135 44.27 23.15 -58.22
C GLN A 135 43.74 22.23 -57.12
N MET A 136 44.34 21.06 -56.94
CA MET A 136 43.99 20.12 -55.87
C MET A 136 44.26 20.70 -54.48
N LEU A 137 45.40 21.40 -54.30
CA LEU A 137 45.75 22.07 -53.04
C LEU A 137 44.76 23.20 -52.72
N ALA A 138 44.36 23.99 -53.71
CA ALA A 138 43.34 25.02 -53.56
C ALA A 138 41.99 24.41 -53.15
N GLU A 139 41.56 23.32 -53.80
CA GLU A 139 40.33 22.59 -53.43
C GLU A 139 40.37 22.06 -51.99
N LEU A 140 41.48 21.44 -51.58
CA LEU A 140 41.65 20.93 -50.22
C LEU A 140 41.65 22.05 -49.19
N LYS A 141 42.26 23.20 -49.50
CA LYS A 141 42.25 24.38 -48.64
C LYS A 141 40.84 24.93 -48.44
N VAL A 142 40.03 24.99 -49.50
CA VAL A 142 38.62 25.40 -49.41
C VAL A 142 37.79 24.38 -48.62
N LYS A 143 37.98 23.08 -48.85
CA LYS A 143 37.30 22.02 -48.08
C LYS A 143 37.68 22.06 -46.60
N LEU A 144 38.96 22.28 -46.30
CA LEU A 144 39.45 22.43 -44.93
C LEU A 144 38.83 23.66 -44.26
N GLN A 145 38.85 24.81 -44.93
CA GLN A 145 38.22 26.04 -44.42
C GLN A 145 36.72 25.82 -44.14
N LYS A 146 35.99 25.22 -45.08
CA LYS A 146 34.57 24.88 -44.90
C LYS A 146 34.34 23.95 -43.72
N SER A 147 35.21 22.95 -43.52
CA SER A 147 35.15 22.05 -42.37
C SER A 147 35.45 22.75 -41.05
N THR A 148 36.40 23.69 -41.03
CA THR A 148 36.72 24.50 -39.84
C THR A 148 35.56 25.41 -39.46
N GLU A 149 34.93 26.06 -40.44
CA GLU A 149 33.73 26.89 -40.21
C GLU A 149 32.55 26.05 -39.69
N SER A 150 32.33 24.85 -40.24
CA SER A 150 31.32 23.92 -39.74
C SER A 150 31.60 23.46 -38.31
N CYS A 151 32.86 23.15 -37.99
CA CYS A 151 33.27 22.74 -36.64
C CYS A 151 33.06 23.88 -35.63
N ALA A 152 33.45 25.11 -35.97
CA ALA A 152 33.21 26.29 -35.15
C ALA A 152 31.72 26.60 -34.96
N SER A 153 30.88 26.34 -35.96
CA SER A 153 29.42 26.45 -35.83
C SER A 153 28.84 25.40 -34.88
N GLN A 154 29.31 24.14 -34.96
CA GLN A 154 28.88 23.07 -34.06
C GLN A 154 29.32 23.31 -32.61
N GLU A 155 30.52 23.84 -32.41
CA GLU A 155 31.03 24.19 -31.07
C GLU A 155 30.14 25.24 -30.38
N LYS A 156 29.66 26.25 -31.13
CA LYS A 156 28.72 27.26 -30.59
C LYS A 156 27.37 26.64 -30.18
N GLU A 157 26.84 25.72 -30.96
CA GLU A 157 25.61 24.99 -30.61
C GLU A 157 25.81 24.11 -29.37
N LEU A 158 26.97 23.44 -29.25
CA LEU A 158 27.30 22.64 -28.07
C LEU A 158 27.39 23.48 -26.80
N VAL A 159 28.06 24.64 -26.85
CA VAL A 159 28.14 25.57 -25.71
C VAL A 159 26.74 26.05 -25.29
N LYS A 160 25.84 26.30 -26.25
CA LYS A 160 24.45 26.66 -25.95
C LYS A 160 23.70 25.51 -25.26
N ILE A 161 23.82 24.29 -25.78
CA ILE A 161 23.18 23.10 -25.19
C ILE A 161 23.73 22.82 -23.78
N GLU A 162 25.03 23.03 -23.56
CA GLU A 162 25.66 22.89 -22.24
C GLU A 162 25.10 23.91 -21.23
N SER A 163 24.95 25.17 -21.65
CA SER A 163 24.31 26.21 -20.85
C SER A 163 22.84 25.90 -20.52
N ASP A 164 22.07 25.41 -21.51
CA ASP A 164 20.67 25.02 -21.32
C ASP A 164 20.57 23.81 -20.36
N TYR A 165 21.45 22.82 -20.50
CA TYR A 165 21.53 21.67 -19.61
C TYR A 165 21.85 22.08 -18.17
N GLN A 166 22.81 22.98 -17.97
CA GLN A 166 23.16 23.50 -16.66
C GLN A 166 21.99 24.26 -16.01
N SER A 167 21.21 25.00 -16.80
CA SER A 167 19.99 25.68 -16.33
C SER A 167 18.91 24.70 -15.91
N VAL A 168 18.68 23.64 -16.69
CA VAL A 168 17.72 22.58 -16.34
C VAL A 168 18.16 21.83 -15.08
N TYR A 169 19.46 21.56 -14.92
CA TYR A 169 20.00 20.91 -13.73
C TYR A 169 19.71 21.72 -12.46
N GLN A 170 19.95 23.04 -12.49
CA GLN A 170 19.62 23.93 -11.37
C GLN A 170 18.12 23.92 -11.03
N LEU A 171 17.25 23.96 -12.02
CA LEU A 171 15.79 23.85 -11.81
C LEU A 171 15.40 22.51 -11.16
N CYS A 172 16.08 21.42 -11.53
CA CYS A 172 15.86 20.11 -10.91
C CYS A 172 16.32 20.09 -9.44
N GLU A 173 17.45 20.71 -9.10
CA GLU A 173 17.90 20.86 -7.71
C GLU A 173 16.90 21.66 -6.87
N ASP A 174 16.42 22.79 -7.40
CA ASP A 174 15.40 23.61 -6.76
C ASP A 174 14.10 22.82 -6.52
N GLN A 175 13.62 22.09 -7.54
CA GLN A 175 12.44 21.24 -7.41
C GLN A 175 12.63 20.16 -6.34
N ALA A 176 13.80 19.52 -6.27
CA ALA A 176 14.12 18.54 -5.24
C ALA A 176 14.07 19.18 -3.84
N HIS A 177 14.58 20.40 -3.67
CA HIS A 177 14.49 21.16 -2.43
C HIS A 177 13.02 21.46 -2.04
N TYR A 178 12.17 21.88 -2.98
CA TYR A 178 10.74 22.10 -2.71
C TYR A 178 10.01 20.81 -2.32
N ILE A 179 10.26 19.69 -3.03
CA ILE A 179 9.66 18.39 -2.70
C ILE A 179 10.03 18.00 -1.27
N LYS A 180 11.29 18.15 -0.88
CA LYS A 180 11.76 17.86 0.49
C LYS A 180 11.04 18.74 1.53
N LYS A 181 10.85 20.04 1.24
CA LYS A 181 10.10 20.96 2.11
C LYS A 181 8.63 20.56 2.26
N TYR A 182 7.96 20.17 1.17
CA TYR A 182 6.57 19.70 1.23
C TYR A 182 6.41 18.40 2.02
N GLN A 183 7.36 17.47 1.87
CA GLN A 183 7.37 16.23 2.65
C GLN A 183 7.47 16.53 4.15
N GLU A 184 8.30 17.49 4.56
CA GLU A 184 8.43 17.87 5.96
C GLU A 184 7.15 18.54 6.50
N ILE A 185 6.52 19.41 5.71
CA ILE A 185 5.23 20.01 6.08
C ILE A 185 4.14 18.93 6.23
N LEU A 186 4.10 17.93 5.36
CA LEU A 186 3.15 16.82 5.46
C LEU A 186 3.36 16.00 6.74
N ARG A 187 4.62 15.69 7.09
CA ARG A 187 4.96 15.01 8.35
C ARG A 187 4.52 15.81 9.57
N GLN A 188 4.72 17.13 9.53
CA GLN A 188 4.31 18.02 10.61
C GLN A 188 2.79 18.06 10.77
N MET A 189 2.04 18.17 9.66
CA MET A 189 0.57 18.12 9.69
C MET A 189 0.03 16.78 10.20
N GLU A 190 0.70 15.67 9.89
CA GLU A 190 0.31 14.35 10.40
C GLU A 190 0.47 14.27 11.92
N LYS A 191 1.63 14.73 12.44
CA LYS A 191 1.87 14.85 13.89
C LYS A 191 0.87 15.78 14.58
N GLU A 192 0.56 16.92 13.98
CA GLU A 192 -0.44 17.86 14.50
C GLU A 192 -1.84 17.24 14.54
N LYS A 193 -2.21 16.47 13.51
CA LYS A 193 -3.48 15.77 13.48
C LYS A 193 -3.57 14.70 14.58
N GLU A 194 -2.51 13.93 14.81
CA GLU A 194 -2.44 12.97 15.91
C GLU A 194 -2.53 13.67 17.27
N MET A 195 -1.80 14.77 17.45
CA MET A 195 -1.85 15.61 18.65
C MET A 195 -3.26 16.13 18.91
N LEU A 196 -3.95 16.62 17.88
CA LEU A 196 -5.34 17.09 17.99
C LEU A 196 -6.33 15.97 18.34
N LEU A 197 -6.08 14.73 17.89
CA LEU A 197 -6.90 13.58 18.28
C LEU A 197 -6.69 13.23 19.75
N LEU A 198 -5.43 13.15 20.18
CA LEU A 198 -5.07 12.92 21.57
C LEU A 198 -5.62 14.04 22.48
N GLU A 199 -5.51 15.30 22.08
CA GLU A 199 -6.07 16.43 22.83
C GLU A 199 -7.59 16.33 22.99
N LYS A 200 -8.31 15.92 21.93
CA LYS A 200 -9.76 15.67 22.01
C LYS A 200 -10.10 14.53 22.95
N GLU A 201 -9.31 13.46 22.95
CA GLU A 201 -9.48 12.33 23.87
C GLU A 201 -9.20 12.76 25.30
N VAL A 202 -8.07 13.43 25.56
CA VAL A 202 -7.70 14.00 26.87
C VAL A 202 -8.80 14.95 27.36
N GLN A 203 -9.31 15.83 26.51
CA GLN A 203 -10.38 16.76 26.87
C GLN A 203 -11.71 16.04 27.17
N ARG A 204 -12.00 14.94 26.45
CA ARG A 204 -13.15 14.07 26.75
C ARG A 204 -12.98 13.38 28.10
N TRP A 205 -11.80 12.86 28.42
CA TRP A 205 -11.50 12.26 29.72
C TRP A 205 -11.60 13.29 30.84
N ARG A 206 -11.00 14.48 30.67
CA ARG A 206 -11.10 15.60 31.61
C ARG A 206 -12.56 15.98 31.90
N SER A 207 -13.39 16.11 30.86
CA SER A 207 -14.82 16.43 31.02
C SER A 207 -15.59 15.32 31.75
N SER A 208 -15.23 14.06 31.49
CA SER A 208 -15.84 12.91 32.15
C SER A 208 -15.51 12.90 33.65
N ILE A 209 -14.26 13.17 34.00
CA ILE A 209 -13.80 13.28 35.40
C ILE A 209 -14.49 14.45 36.10
N GLN A 210 -14.54 15.63 35.48
CA GLN A 210 -15.24 16.82 36.04
C GLN A 210 -16.76 16.60 36.20
N SER A 211 -17.36 15.68 35.44
CA SER A 211 -18.78 15.35 35.57
C SER A 211 -19.10 14.47 36.77
N ALA A 212 -18.10 13.78 37.33
CA ALA A 212 -18.24 13.00 38.54
C ALA A 212 -18.50 13.96 39.71
N LYS A 213 -19.59 13.75 40.44
CA LYS A 213 -19.97 14.58 41.59
C LYS A 213 -20.15 13.67 42.80
N THR A 214 -19.70 14.16 43.95
CA THR A 214 -20.05 13.59 45.25
C THR A 214 -21.37 14.19 45.70
N ARG A 215 -22.27 13.37 46.25
CA ARG A 215 -23.47 13.84 46.94
C ARG A 215 -23.36 13.44 48.43
N PRO A 216 -23.51 14.39 49.37
CA PRO A 216 -23.63 14.06 50.79
C PRO A 216 -24.94 13.31 51.07
N GLY A 217 -24.86 12.22 51.85
CA GLY A 217 -26.01 11.52 52.43
C GLY A 217 -26.55 10.37 51.57
N ALA A 218 -26.10 9.15 51.86
CA ALA A 218 -26.77 7.91 51.42
C ALA A 218 -27.78 7.42 52.49
N ASP A 219 -27.46 7.59 53.78
CA ASP A 219 -28.30 7.25 54.93
C ASP A 219 -28.40 8.44 55.90
N CYS A 220 -29.50 8.53 56.66
CA CYS A 220 -29.63 9.52 57.72
C CYS A 220 -28.61 9.24 58.84
N GLY A 221 -27.53 10.05 58.91
CA GLY A 221 -26.57 10.05 60.02
C GLY A 221 -25.20 9.40 59.74
N SER A 222 -24.84 9.09 58.50
CA SER A 222 -23.49 8.63 58.14
C SER A 222 -22.74 9.61 57.22
N ASP A 223 -21.43 9.78 57.45
CA ASP A 223 -20.52 10.64 56.67
C ASP A 223 -20.15 10.05 55.29
N HIS A 224 -20.98 9.19 54.71
CA HIS A 224 -20.70 8.58 53.41
C HIS A 224 -21.01 9.56 52.26
N GLU A 225 -20.00 9.88 51.46
CA GLU A 225 -20.16 10.58 50.17
C GLU A 225 -20.39 9.57 49.03
N LEU A 226 -21.52 9.67 48.33
CA LEU A 226 -21.79 8.83 47.17
C LEU A 226 -21.14 9.44 45.92
N LEU A 227 -20.21 8.71 45.29
CA LEU A 227 -19.61 9.08 44.00
C LEU A 227 -20.51 8.64 42.84
N ILE A 228 -21.01 9.60 42.07
CA ILE A 228 -21.82 9.33 40.86
C ILE A 228 -21.08 9.85 39.63
N ALA A 229 -20.77 8.96 38.68
CA ALA A 229 -20.22 9.30 37.37
C ALA A 229 -21.22 9.02 36.25
N LYS A 230 -21.41 9.96 35.33
CA LYS A 230 -22.30 9.80 34.15
C LYS A 230 -21.46 9.70 32.87
N PHE A 231 -21.43 8.53 32.25
CA PHE A 231 -20.77 8.32 30.96
C PHE A 231 -21.75 8.42 29.78
N ARG A 232 -21.35 9.08 28.69
CA ARG A 232 -22.11 9.12 27.42
C ARG A 232 -21.26 8.51 26.30
N LEU A 233 -21.70 7.37 25.78
CA LEU A 233 -21.04 6.68 24.67
C LEU A 233 -21.89 6.78 23.39
N LYS A 234 -21.27 7.13 22.26
CA LYS A 234 -21.91 7.04 20.94
C LYS A 234 -21.33 5.84 20.19
N LEU A 235 -22.08 4.75 20.12
CA LEU A 235 -21.70 3.56 19.36
C LEU A 235 -22.12 3.71 17.90
N LYS A 236 -21.19 3.56 16.96
CA LYS A 236 -21.51 3.45 15.53
C LYS A 236 -21.66 1.98 15.18
N LYS A 237 -22.86 1.58 14.75
CA LYS A 237 -23.13 0.22 14.29
C LYS A 237 -22.31 -0.07 13.03
N VAL A 238 -21.41 -1.05 13.08
CA VAL A 238 -20.78 -1.60 11.88
C VAL A 238 -21.85 -2.39 11.14
N GLY A 239 -22.26 -1.89 9.98
CA GLY A 239 -23.28 -2.55 9.16
C GLY A 239 -22.79 -3.91 8.68
N LYS A 240 -23.24 -4.99 9.30
CA LYS A 240 -23.21 -6.32 8.68
C LYS A 240 -24.20 -6.30 7.53
N THR A 241 -23.73 -6.41 6.30
CA THR A 241 -24.57 -6.51 5.10
C THR A 241 -25.22 -7.89 5.06
N THR A 242 -26.19 -8.13 5.93
CA THR A 242 -27.16 -9.21 5.74
C THR A 242 -28.39 -8.54 5.14
N ARG A 243 -28.44 -8.40 3.81
CA ARG A 243 -29.62 -7.86 3.12
C ARG A 243 -30.77 -8.86 3.25
N PRO A 244 -31.88 -8.55 3.94
CA PRO A 244 -33.09 -9.33 3.85
C PRO A 244 -33.88 -8.79 2.65
N PHE A 245 -34.05 -9.64 1.63
CA PHE A 245 -34.98 -9.43 0.54
C PHE A 245 -36.41 -9.49 1.09
N ARG A 246 -37.16 -8.38 1.13
CA ARG A 246 -38.60 -8.39 0.85
C ARG A 246 -39.14 -7.02 0.45
N CYS A 247 -39.84 -7.05 -0.67
CA CYS A 247 -40.57 -6.00 -1.39
C CYS A 247 -41.70 -5.33 -0.60
N LYS A 248 -41.88 -4.05 -0.94
CA LYS A 248 -43.13 -3.32 -1.23
C LYS A 248 -44.25 -3.36 -0.18
N ALA A 249 -44.63 -2.18 0.29
CA ALA A 249 -45.90 -1.55 -0.11
C ALA A 249 -45.94 -0.12 0.42
N GLN A 250 -46.42 0.76 -0.44
CA GLN A 250 -46.71 2.16 -0.19
C GLN A 250 -47.62 2.31 1.02
N ASN A 251 -47.39 3.36 1.82
CA ASN A 251 -48.48 4.07 2.49
C ASN A 251 -48.12 5.54 2.48
N ASN A 252 -48.81 6.23 1.57
CA ASN A 252 -48.73 7.65 1.30
C ASN A 252 -49.41 8.36 2.47
N ALA A 253 -48.63 8.91 3.40
CA ALA A 253 -49.12 9.80 4.44
C ALA A 253 -48.36 11.12 4.32
N THR A 254 -49.04 12.06 3.68
CA THR A 254 -48.79 13.50 3.55
C THR A 254 -47.93 14.07 4.68
N GLN A 255 -46.61 14.16 4.47
CA GLN A 255 -45.75 15.05 5.25
C GLN A 255 -45.25 16.15 4.34
N ILE A 256 -45.63 17.35 4.74
CA ILE A 256 -45.16 18.65 4.26
C ILE A 256 -43.63 18.64 4.40
N VAL A 257 -42.94 18.32 3.32
CA VAL A 257 -41.48 18.24 3.28
C VAL A 257 -40.93 19.65 3.44
N LYS A 258 -40.34 19.93 4.61
CA LYS A 258 -39.60 21.17 4.84
C LYS A 258 -38.43 21.22 3.85
N PRO A 259 -38.20 22.35 3.15
CA PRO A 259 -37.19 22.47 2.09
C PRO A 259 -35.75 22.12 2.54
N GLY A 260 -35.50 22.05 3.85
CA GLY A 260 -34.23 21.57 4.39
C GLY A 260 -33.97 20.06 4.23
N SER A 261 -34.98 19.19 4.18
CA SER A 261 -34.74 17.73 4.06
C SER A 261 -34.31 17.33 2.66
N THR A 262 -34.90 17.91 1.60
CA THR A 262 -34.52 17.62 0.21
C THR A 262 -33.07 18.00 -0.08
N LEU A 263 -32.57 19.10 0.50
CA LEU A 263 -31.18 19.52 0.35
C LEU A 263 -30.21 18.60 1.10
N VAL A 264 -30.54 18.20 2.33
CA VAL A 264 -29.71 17.27 3.11
C VAL A 264 -29.68 15.89 2.44
N GLU A 265 -30.81 15.40 1.94
CA GLU A 265 -30.90 14.13 1.22
C GLU A 265 -30.14 14.17 -0.12
N THR A 266 -30.15 15.31 -0.83
CA THR A 266 -29.38 15.48 -2.08
C THR A 266 -27.88 15.48 -1.81
N ILE A 267 -27.42 16.22 -0.80
CA ILE A 267 -26.00 16.25 -0.40
C ILE A 267 -25.56 14.87 0.08
N GLN A 268 -26.36 14.22 0.92
CA GLN A 268 -26.06 12.89 1.42
C GLN A 268 -26.00 11.87 0.27
N SER A 269 -26.96 11.87 -0.66
CA SER A 269 -26.95 10.94 -1.79
C SER A 269 -25.77 11.18 -2.75
N ASN A 270 -25.36 12.44 -2.96
CA ASN A 270 -24.19 12.76 -3.77
C ASN A 270 -22.89 12.32 -3.08
N MET A 271 -22.76 12.53 -1.77
CA MET A 271 -21.64 12.02 -1.00
C MET A 271 -21.60 10.48 -1.03
N GLU A 272 -22.73 9.80 -0.84
CA GLU A 272 -22.81 8.34 -0.93
C GLU A 272 -22.42 7.84 -2.33
N LYS A 273 -22.90 8.50 -3.41
CA LYS A 273 -22.48 8.18 -4.79
C LYS A 273 -20.98 8.36 -4.98
N THR A 274 -20.36 9.43 -4.47
CA THR A 274 -18.91 9.65 -4.60
C THR A 274 -18.09 8.64 -3.79
N ILE A 275 -18.53 8.28 -2.58
CA ILE A 275 -17.89 7.26 -1.74
C ILE A 275 -17.99 5.89 -2.42
N VAL A 276 -19.16 5.50 -2.92
CA VAL A 276 -19.36 4.24 -3.65
C VAL A 276 -18.54 4.23 -4.94
N LYS A 277 -18.45 5.34 -5.69
CA LYS A 277 -17.62 5.43 -6.91
C LYS A 277 -16.13 5.32 -6.58
N LYS A 278 -15.67 5.94 -5.49
CA LYS A 278 -14.28 5.83 -5.01
C LYS A 278 -13.98 4.41 -4.55
N GLN A 279 -14.90 3.77 -3.83
CA GLN A 279 -14.76 2.39 -3.37
C GLN A 279 -14.78 1.40 -4.55
N LYS A 280 -15.66 1.58 -5.55
CA LYS A 280 -15.64 0.79 -6.79
C LYS A 280 -14.32 0.93 -7.54
N ARG A 281 -13.74 2.14 -7.60
CA ARG A 281 -12.44 2.36 -8.25
C ARG A 281 -11.30 1.63 -7.53
N ILE A 282 -11.28 1.68 -6.19
CA ILE A 282 -10.29 0.95 -5.38
C ILE A 282 -10.48 -0.56 -5.52
N PHE A 283 -11.74 -1.04 -5.49
CA PHE A 283 -12.06 -2.46 -5.67
C PHE A 283 -11.66 -2.95 -7.06
N TRP A 284 -11.94 -2.17 -8.10
CA TRP A 284 -11.56 -2.48 -9.47
C TRP A 284 -10.04 -2.46 -9.65
N TYR A 285 -9.33 -1.49 -9.05
CA TYR A 285 -7.87 -1.48 -9.05
C TYR A 285 -7.28 -2.70 -8.33
N ARG A 286 -7.89 -3.15 -7.22
CA ARG A 286 -7.48 -4.38 -6.52
C ARG A 286 -7.70 -5.62 -7.38
N HIS A 287 -8.85 -5.72 -8.05
CA HIS A 287 -9.13 -6.81 -8.98
C HIS A 287 -8.24 -6.78 -10.21
N PHE A 288 -7.97 -5.60 -10.77
CA PHE A 288 -7.08 -5.41 -11.90
C PHE A 288 -5.64 -5.79 -11.54
N ARG A 289 -5.16 -5.38 -10.36
CA ARG A 289 -3.83 -5.79 -9.86
C ARG A 289 -3.73 -7.31 -9.68
N TYR A 290 -4.77 -7.95 -9.15
CA TYR A 290 -4.81 -9.41 -9.04
C TYR A 290 -4.84 -10.09 -10.42
N PHE A 291 -5.62 -9.55 -11.36
CA PHE A 291 -5.67 -10.04 -12.73
C PHE A 291 -4.31 -9.96 -13.43
N ILE A 292 -3.62 -8.83 -13.34
CA ILE A 292 -2.24 -8.67 -13.85
C ILE A 292 -1.28 -9.67 -13.20
N PHE A 293 -1.43 -9.90 -11.90
CA PHE A 293 -0.60 -10.87 -11.18
C PHE A 293 -0.84 -12.32 -11.63
N VAL A 294 -2.09 -12.70 -11.85
CA VAL A 294 -2.45 -14.02 -12.40
C VAL A 294 -1.90 -14.19 -13.82
N VAL A 295 -1.97 -13.16 -14.66
CA VAL A 295 -1.39 -13.16 -16.02
C VAL A 295 0.13 -13.31 -15.96
N MET A 296 0.81 -12.61 -15.04
CA MET A 296 2.27 -12.74 -14.86
C MET A 296 2.68 -14.15 -14.42
N ILE A 297 1.92 -14.78 -13.51
CA ILE A 297 2.14 -16.18 -13.11
C ILE A 297 1.90 -17.11 -14.30
N PHE A 298 0.85 -16.87 -15.08
CA PHE A 298 0.56 -17.65 -16.27
C PHE A 298 1.73 -17.59 -17.28
N PHE A 299 2.28 -16.41 -17.55
CA PHE A 299 3.46 -16.28 -18.42
C PHE A 299 4.73 -16.93 -17.84
N ARG A 300 4.94 -16.87 -16.52
CA ARG A 300 6.03 -17.64 -15.89
C ARG A 300 5.86 -19.13 -16.08
N LEU A 301 4.66 -19.67 -15.85
CA LEU A 301 4.34 -21.07 -16.07
C LEU A 301 4.50 -21.45 -17.55
N LEU A 302 4.05 -20.60 -18.45
CA LEU A 302 4.23 -20.77 -19.90
C LEU A 302 5.73 -20.80 -20.24
N GLY A 303 6.53 -19.93 -19.64
CA GLY A 303 7.99 -19.92 -19.76
C GLY A 303 8.63 -21.22 -19.27
N TYR A 304 8.16 -21.78 -18.16
CA TYR A 304 8.64 -23.10 -17.68
C TYR A 304 8.22 -24.23 -18.61
N VAL A 305 7.00 -24.20 -19.15
CA VAL A 305 6.55 -25.20 -20.13
C VAL A 305 7.37 -25.10 -21.41
N LEU A 306 7.64 -23.89 -21.91
CA LEU A 306 8.52 -23.65 -23.06
C LEU A 306 9.95 -24.13 -22.80
N PHE A 307 10.49 -23.83 -21.61
CA PHE A 307 11.82 -24.28 -21.21
C PHE A 307 11.89 -25.82 -21.10
N TYR A 308 10.86 -26.45 -20.55
CA TYR A 308 10.75 -27.92 -20.47
C TYR A 308 10.68 -28.55 -21.87
N LEU A 309 9.86 -27.98 -22.75
CA LEU A 309 9.71 -28.40 -24.15
C LEU A 309 11.02 -28.23 -24.93
N GLN A 310 11.77 -27.15 -24.71
CA GLN A 310 12.98 -26.85 -25.48
C GLN A 310 14.24 -27.54 -24.96
N TYR A 311 14.35 -27.77 -23.64
CA TYR A 311 15.59 -28.23 -23.01
C TYR A 311 15.54 -29.68 -22.50
N ILE A 312 14.39 -30.16 -22.03
CA ILE A 312 14.28 -31.51 -21.42
C ILE A 312 13.89 -32.56 -22.46
N ASN A 313 12.89 -32.27 -23.30
CA ASN A 313 12.42 -33.20 -24.36
C ASN A 313 12.07 -32.44 -25.66
N PRO A 314 13.06 -32.00 -26.46
CA PRO A 314 12.78 -31.35 -27.75
C PRO A 314 12.03 -32.28 -28.73
N ASP A 315 12.21 -33.60 -28.61
CA ASP A 315 11.51 -34.60 -29.43
C ASP A 315 9.98 -34.53 -29.25
N LEU A 316 9.49 -34.07 -28.09
CA LEU A 316 8.05 -33.92 -27.85
C LEU A 316 7.43 -32.87 -28.77
N LEU A 317 8.14 -31.78 -29.11
CA LEU A 317 7.63 -30.79 -30.06
C LEU A 317 7.58 -31.36 -31.47
N VAL A 318 8.59 -32.13 -31.87
CA VAL A 318 8.66 -32.76 -33.19
C VAL A 318 7.57 -33.82 -33.36
N ASP A 319 7.28 -34.59 -32.31
CA ASP A 319 6.23 -35.63 -32.31
C ASP A 319 4.82 -35.06 -32.12
N ALA A 320 4.66 -34.02 -31.31
CA ALA A 320 3.36 -33.40 -31.05
C ALA A 320 2.92 -32.43 -32.15
N LEU A 321 3.84 -31.78 -32.89
CA LEU A 321 3.48 -30.86 -33.97
C LEU A 321 2.57 -31.54 -35.01
N PRO A 322 2.87 -32.73 -35.54
CA PRO A 322 1.98 -33.43 -36.47
C PRO A 322 0.62 -33.80 -35.86
N MET A 323 0.57 -34.11 -34.56
CA MET A 323 -0.67 -34.43 -33.85
C MET A 323 -1.57 -33.20 -33.68
N VAL A 324 -0.99 -32.06 -33.27
CA VAL A 324 -1.68 -30.76 -33.08
C VAL A 324 -1.99 -30.07 -34.41
N MET A 325 -1.18 -30.31 -35.44
CA MET A 325 -1.40 -29.84 -36.81
C MET A 325 -2.16 -30.87 -37.65
N SER A 326 -2.68 -31.94 -37.05
CA SER A 326 -3.50 -32.90 -37.78
C SER A 326 -4.75 -32.21 -38.33
N ARG A 327 -5.15 -32.57 -39.54
CA ARG A 327 -6.23 -31.89 -40.26
C ARG A 327 -7.54 -31.80 -39.45
N GLU A 328 -7.82 -32.82 -38.64
CA GLU A 328 -9.00 -32.87 -37.78
C GLU A 328 -8.91 -31.91 -36.58
N THR A 329 -7.75 -31.83 -35.91
CA THR A 329 -7.55 -30.92 -34.76
C THR A 329 -7.58 -29.45 -35.17
N LEU A 330 -6.98 -29.10 -36.31
CA LEU A 330 -7.06 -27.74 -36.88
C LEU A 330 -8.49 -27.34 -37.23
N THR A 331 -9.30 -28.27 -37.73
CA THR A 331 -10.72 -28.00 -38.03
C THR A 331 -11.51 -27.76 -36.74
N ARG A 332 -11.31 -28.60 -35.71
CA ARG A 332 -11.93 -28.39 -34.39
C ARG A 332 -11.48 -27.08 -33.72
N LEU A 333 -10.21 -26.71 -33.86
CA LEU A 333 -9.68 -25.46 -33.32
C LEU A 333 -10.29 -24.24 -34.02
N ARG A 334 -10.41 -24.29 -35.36
CA ARG A 334 -11.11 -23.26 -36.13
C ARG A 334 -12.55 -23.11 -35.63
N ASP A 335 -13.29 -24.22 -35.51
CA ASP A 335 -14.69 -24.17 -35.10
C ASP A 335 -14.87 -23.68 -33.66
N ALA A 336 -13.90 -23.94 -32.77
CA ALA A 336 -13.90 -23.43 -31.40
C ALA A 336 -13.56 -21.93 -31.30
N LEU A 337 -12.68 -21.41 -32.18
CA LEU A 337 -12.27 -20.00 -32.19
C LEU A 337 -13.24 -19.11 -32.97
N PHE A 338 -13.96 -19.67 -33.94
CA PHE A 338 -14.87 -18.93 -34.82
C PHE A 338 -15.89 -18.07 -34.06
N PRO A 339 -16.57 -18.56 -33.00
CA PRO A 339 -17.55 -17.77 -32.25
C PRO A 339 -16.96 -16.53 -31.59
N PHE A 340 -15.72 -16.62 -31.07
CA PHE A 340 -15.06 -15.52 -30.38
C PHE A 340 -14.65 -14.41 -31.34
N LEU A 341 -14.14 -14.77 -32.52
CA LEU A 341 -13.76 -13.81 -33.56
C LEU A 341 -14.99 -13.12 -34.18
N THR A 342 -16.11 -13.82 -34.33
CA THR A 342 -17.36 -13.20 -34.80
C THR A 342 -17.97 -12.26 -33.75
N LEU A 343 -17.85 -12.56 -32.45
CA LEU A 343 -18.38 -11.71 -31.39
C LEU A 343 -17.70 -10.33 -31.37
N GLU A 344 -16.38 -10.30 -31.60
CA GLU A 344 -15.62 -9.04 -31.69
C GLU A 344 -15.96 -8.21 -32.94
N VAL A 345 -16.41 -8.85 -34.03
CA VAL A 345 -16.79 -8.14 -35.25
C VAL A 345 -18.22 -7.59 -35.15
N GLU A 346 -19.12 -8.29 -34.47
CA GLU A 346 -20.54 -7.90 -34.40
C GLU A 346 -20.79 -6.74 -33.40
N GLU A 347 -19.96 -6.56 -32.37
CA GLU A 347 -20.03 -5.38 -31.48
C GLU A 347 -19.55 -4.07 -32.13
N VAL A 348 -18.81 -4.14 -33.24
CA VAL A 348 -18.21 -2.98 -33.91
C VAL A 348 -19.07 -2.45 -35.07
N LEU A 349 -20.15 -3.14 -35.43
CA LEU A 349 -21.07 -2.69 -36.47
C LEU A 349 -22.29 -1.99 -35.85
N PRO A 350 -22.48 -0.67 -36.07
CA PRO A 350 -23.71 -0.01 -35.69
C PRO A 350 -24.87 -0.55 -36.54
N HIS A 351 -25.98 -0.89 -35.89
CA HIS A 351 -27.28 -0.92 -36.56
C HIS A 351 -27.77 0.49 -36.85
#